data_AF-A0A227JG24-F1
#
_entry.id   AF-A0A227JG24-F1
#
_cell.length_a   1.000
_cell.length_b   1.000
_cell.length_c   1.000
_cell.angle_alpha   90.00
_cell.angle_beta   90.00
_cell.angle_gamma   90.00
#
_symmetry.space_group_name_H-M   'P 1'
#
loop_
_entity.id
_entity.type
_entity.pdbx_description
1 polymer ?
#
loop_
_entity_poly.entity_id
_entity_poly.type
_entity_poly.pdbx_seq_one_letter_code
_entity_poly.pdbx_strand_id
1 'polypeptide(L)'
;MPTKKRRLIITLPPELDVALARFSKVTGQPQSSFVLSCLMENIESLNLITDAVEQAKAGNISQSEALIAQALGTTILKMHGSSESEE
;
A
#
# COMPACT_ATOMS: atom_id res chain seq x y z
N MET A 1 -22.24 13.24 -11.06
CA MET A 1 -22.31 12.71 -9.68
C MET A 1 -21.26 13.42 -8.83
N PRO A 2 -21.62 14.03 -7.69
CA PRO A 2 -20.62 14.55 -6.76
C PRO A 2 -19.80 13.38 -6.22
N THR A 3 -18.50 13.36 -6.49
CA THR A 3 -17.60 12.33 -5.97
C THR A 3 -17.43 12.55 -4.48
N LYS A 4 -17.97 11.64 -3.65
CA LYS A 4 -17.73 11.63 -2.19
C LYS A 4 -16.30 11.17 -1.91
N LYS A 5 -15.31 12.04 -2.11
CA LYS A 5 -13.92 11.77 -1.72
C LYS A 5 -13.73 12.09 -0.23
N ARG A 6 -13.53 11.07 0.59
CA ARG A 6 -13.21 11.23 2.02
C ARG A 6 -11.83 11.86 2.16
N ARG A 7 -11.70 12.87 3.03
CA ARG A 7 -10.39 13.41 3.43
C ARG A 7 -9.80 12.53 4.54
N LEU A 8 -8.54 12.16 4.39
CA LEU A 8 -7.75 11.50 5.42
C LEU A 8 -6.69 12.49 5.90
N ILE A 9 -6.58 12.68 7.22
CA ILE A 9 -5.57 13.53 7.84
C ILE A 9 -4.64 12.61 8.62
N ILE A 10 -3.35 12.66 8.30
CA ILE A 10 -2.32 11.86 8.97
C ILE A 10 -1.26 12.79 9.56
N THR A 11 -0.73 12.40 10.71
CA THR A 11 0.45 13.07 11.30
C THR A 11 1.68 12.30 10.83
N LEU A 12 2.65 13.00 10.25
CA LEU A 12 3.87 12.40 9.75
C LEU A 12 4.97 12.45 10.83
N PRO A 13 5.61 11.32 11.16
CA PRO A 13 6.85 11.33 11.92
C PRO A 13 7.95 12.13 11.20
N PRO A 14 8.89 12.78 11.92
CA PRO A 14 9.90 13.64 11.30
C PRO A 14 10.75 12.94 10.23
N GLU A 15 11.13 11.68 10.47
CA GLU A 15 11.92 10.87 9.53
C GLU A 15 11.20 10.61 8.20
N LEU A 16 9.88 10.38 8.25
CA LEU A 16 9.06 10.16 7.06
C LEU A 16 8.86 11.46 6.27
N ASP A 17 8.64 12.58 6.98
CA ASP A 17 8.51 13.90 6.34
C ASP A 17 9.78 14.27 5.56
N VAL A 18 10.97 14.06 6.14
CA VAL A 18 12.25 14.30 5.47
C VAL A 18 12.39 13.45 4.21
N ALA A 19 12.03 12.17 4.27
CA ALA A 19 12.10 11.27 3.12
C ALA A 19 11.14 11.71 1.99
N LEU A 20 9.88 12.04 2.33
CA LEU A 20 8.87 12.50 1.38
C LEU A 20 9.22 13.86 0.78
N ALA A 21 9.77 14.78 1.58
CA ALA A 21 10.23 16.08 1.11
C ALA A 21 11.38 15.95 0.11
N ARG A 22 12.34 15.07 0.39
CA ARG A 22 13.42 14.75 -0.55
C ARG A 22 12.88 14.16 -1.85
N PHE A 23 11.99 13.18 -1.75
CA PHE A 23 11.35 12.57 -2.93
C PHE A 23 10.66 13.62 -3.79
N SER A 24 9.79 14.43 -3.17
CA SER A 24 9.03 15.49 -3.85
C SER A 24 9.93 16.51 -4.55
N LYS A 25 11.05 16.89 -3.93
CA LYS A 25 12.03 17.81 -4.53
C LYS A 25 12.70 17.23 -5.78
N VAL A 26 12.95 15.92 -5.81
CA VAL A 26 13.64 15.26 -6.92
C VAL A 26 12.68 14.92 -8.06
N THR A 27 11.49 14.41 -7.74
CA THR A 27 10.51 13.95 -8.73
C THR A 27 9.57 15.04 -9.22
N GLY A 28 9.46 16.16 -8.49
CA GLY A 28 8.47 17.21 -8.74
C GLY A 28 7.04 16.81 -8.37
N GLN A 29 6.83 15.59 -7.87
CA GLN A 29 5.50 15.11 -7.49
C GLN A 29 5.12 15.62 -6.08
N PRO A 30 3.87 16.04 -5.85
CA PRO A 30 3.39 16.35 -4.51
C PRO A 30 3.46 15.13 -3.59
N GLN A 31 3.92 15.30 -2.34
CA GLN A 31 4.03 14.21 -1.36
C GLN A 31 2.72 13.44 -1.17
N SER A 32 1.58 14.14 -1.09
CA SER A 32 0.26 13.52 -0.93
C SER A 32 -0.17 12.69 -2.13
N SER A 33 0.23 13.07 -3.34
CA SER A 33 -0.02 12.31 -4.56
C SER A 33 0.78 11.01 -4.55
N PHE A 34 2.06 11.08 -4.18
CA PHE A 34 2.91 9.89 -4.05
C PHE A 34 2.37 8.91 -3.00
N VAL A 35 2.06 9.39 -1.79
CA VAL A 35 1.47 8.55 -0.73
C VAL A 35 0.18 7.90 -1.19
N LEU A 36 -0.69 8.65 -1.90
CA LEU A 36 -1.92 8.09 -2.44
C LEU A 36 -1.65 7.01 -3.49
N SER A 37 -0.71 7.22 -4.42
CA SER A 37 -0.33 6.23 -5.42
C SER A 37 0.17 4.93 -4.77
N CYS A 38 1.09 5.02 -3.80
CA CYS A 38 1.58 3.84 -3.08
C CYS A 38 0.45 3.08 -2.39
N LEU A 39 -0.49 3.80 -1.74
CA LEU A 39 -1.64 3.15 -1.11
C LEU A 39 -2.56 2.49 -2.15
N MET A 40 -2.76 3.12 -3.31
CA MET A 40 -3.60 2.57 -4.39
C MET A 40 -3.00 1.31 -5.00
N GLU A 41 -1.69 1.27 -5.20
CA GLU A 41 -0.97 0.09 -5.72
C GLU A 41 -1.07 -1.13 -4.79
N ASN A 42 -1.24 -0.87 -3.48
CA ASN A 42 -1.27 -1.89 -2.43
C ASN A 42 -2.67 -2.24 -1.92
N ILE A 43 -3.76 -1.79 -2.58
CA ILE A 43 -5.15 -2.08 -2.13
C ILE A 43 -5.40 -3.59 -1.99
N GLU A 44 -4.92 -4.38 -2.95
CA GLU A 44 -5.13 -5.82 -2.95
C GLU A 44 -4.42 -6.51 -1.78
N SER A 45 -3.15 -6.15 -1.53
CA SER A 45 -2.39 -6.63 -0.39
C SER A 45 -3.03 -6.23 0.94
N LEU A 46 -3.55 -4.99 1.03
CA LEU A 46 -4.27 -4.51 2.21
C LEU A 46 -5.54 -5.34 2.49
N ASN A 47 -6.30 -5.68 1.45
CA ASN A 47 -7.48 -6.54 1.60
C ASN A 47 -7.09 -7.95 2.05
N LEU A 48 -6.08 -8.57 1.43
CA LEU A 48 -5.61 -9.92 1.81
C LEU A 48 -5.11 -9.97 3.25
N ILE A 49 -4.38 -8.95 3.71
CA ILE A 49 -3.94 -8.85 5.11
C ILE A 49 -5.15 -8.69 6.04
N THR A 50 -6.13 -7.88 5.65
CA THR A 50 -7.36 -7.68 6.43
C THR A 50 -8.11 -9.00 6.60
N ASP A 51 -8.33 -9.72 5.49
CA ASP A 51 -8.99 -11.03 5.49
C ASP A 51 -8.21 -12.04 6.34
N ALA A 52 -6.87 -12.03 6.26
CA ALA A 52 -6.03 -12.88 7.10
C ALA A 52 -6.23 -12.61 8.59
N VAL A 53 -6.31 -11.33 8.98
CA VAL A 53 -6.55 -10.93 10.38
C VAL A 53 -7.96 -11.35 10.83
N GLU A 54 -8.96 -11.26 9.96
CA GLU A 54 -10.31 -11.77 10.25
C GLU A 54 -10.32 -13.29 10.47
N GLN A 55 -9.61 -14.05 9.63
CA GLN A 55 -9.48 -15.50 9.79
C GLN A 55 -8.72 -15.88 11.08
N ALA A 56 -7.66 -15.16 11.42
CA ALA A 56 -6.94 -15.37 12.67
C ALA A 56 -7.85 -15.14 13.89
N LYS A 57 -8.65 -14.06 13.87
CA LYS A 57 -9.63 -13.75 14.93
C LYS A 57 -10.73 -14.81 15.04
N ALA A 58 -11.10 -15.46 13.93
CA ALA A 58 -12.05 -16.56 13.90
C ALA A 58 -11.45 -17.91 14.34
N GLY A 59 -10.14 -17.98 14.62
CA GLY A 59 -9.44 -19.22 15.00
C GLY A 59 -8.90 -20.04 13.83
N ASN A 60 -9.04 -19.57 12.59
CA ASN A 60 -8.61 -20.25 11.37
C ASN A 60 -7.15 -19.91 11.02
N ILE A 61 -6.21 -20.33 11.87
CA ILE A 61 -4.79 -19.93 11.78
C ILE A 61 -4.14 -20.33 10.45
N SER A 62 -4.35 -21.56 9.97
CA SER A 62 -3.75 -22.02 8.71
C SER A 62 -4.21 -21.22 7.48
N GLN A 63 -5.46 -20.76 7.49
CA GLN A 63 -5.99 -19.93 6.41
C GLN A 63 -5.45 -18.49 6.49
N SER A 64 -5.26 -17.98 7.71
CA SER A 64 -4.62 -16.68 7.94
C SER A 64 -3.18 -16.66 7.41
N GLU A 65 -2.38 -17.68 7.73
CA GLU A 65 -0.98 -17.79 7.27
C GLU A 65 -0.88 -17.83 5.74
N ALA A 66 -1.77 -18.58 5.07
CA ALA A 66 -1.81 -18.65 3.61
C ALA A 66 -2.12 -17.28 2.97
N LEU A 67 -3.07 -16.53 3.54
CA LEU A 67 -3.44 -15.20 3.05
C LEU A 67 -2.32 -14.17 3.27
N ILE A 68 -1.60 -14.23 4.40
CA ILE A 68 -0.42 -13.38 4.65
C ILE A 68 0.68 -13.67 3.62
N ALA A 69 0.98 -14.95 3.38
CA ALA A 69 1.99 -15.34 2.39
C ALA A 69 1.63 -14.83 0.98
N GLN A 70 0.34 -14.90 0.62
CA GLN A 70 -0.15 -14.39 -0.66
C GLN A 70 -0.01 -12.86 -0.76
N ALA A 71 -0.36 -12.12 0.29
CA ALA A 71 -0.25 -10.66 0.33
C ALA A 71 1.21 -10.18 0.20
N LEU A 72 2.15 -10.89 0.84
CA LEU A 72 3.58 -10.59 0.73
C LEU A 72 4.11 -10.94 -0.66
N GLY A 73 3.73 -12.11 -1.20
CA GLY A 73 4.14 -12.54 -2.54
C GLY A 73 3.66 -11.60 -3.64
N THR A 74 2.41 -11.14 -3.58
CA THR A 74 1.84 -10.18 -4.55
C THR A 74 2.53 -8.82 -4.51
N THR A 75 2.90 -8.36 -3.32
CA THR A 75 3.64 -7.09 -3.14
C THR A 75 5.05 -7.16 -3.74
N ILE A 76 5.74 -8.29 -3.54
CA ILE A 76 7.09 -8.52 -4.10
C ILE A 76 7.04 -8.64 -5.63
N LEU A 77 6.07 -9.39 -6.18
CA LEU A 77 5.91 -9.57 -7.62
C LEU A 77 5.57 -8.25 -8.33
N LYS A 78 4.71 -7.41 -7.75
CA LYS A 78 4.41 -6.08 -8.33
C LYS A 78 5.63 -5.17 -8.37
N MET A 79 6.50 -5.21 -7.36
CA MET A 79 7.76 -4.44 -7.37
C MET A 79 8.77 -4.90 -8.42
N HIS A 80 8.80 -6.19 -8.78
CA HIS A 80 9.67 -6.70 -9.86
C HIS A 80 9.03 -6.60 -11.25
N GLY A 81 7.70 -6.71 -11.35
CA GLY A 81 6.97 -6.68 -12.62
C GLY A 81 6.87 -5.31 -13.28
N SER A 82 7.08 -4.21 -12.56
CA SER A 82 7.14 -2.86 -13.16
C SER A 82 8.40 -2.59 -14.01
N SER A 83 9.29 -3.58 -14.17
CA SER A 83 10.48 -3.46 -15.04
C SER A 83 10.29 -4.03 -16.46
N GLU A 84 9.15 -4.65 -16.80
CA GLU A 84 8.96 -5.35 -18.10
C GLU A 84 7.72 -4.89 -18.88
N SER A 85 7.38 -3.60 -18.87
CA SER A 85 6.28 -3.10 -19.73
C SER A 85 6.57 -1.71 -20.29
N GLU A 86 7.65 -1.60 -21.07
CA GLU A 86 7.79 -0.60 -22.14
C GLU A 86 8.26 -1.35 -23.41
N GLU A 87 7.31 -1.87 -24.18
CA GLU A 87 7.42 -2.08 -25.63
C GLU A 87 6.21 -1.45 -26.32
#